data_AF-A0A836F5T0-F1
#
_entry.id   AF-A0A836F5T0-F1
#
_cell.length_a   1.000
_cell.length_b   1.000
_cell.length_c   1.000
_cell.angle_alpha   90.00
_cell.angle_beta   90.00
_cell.angle_gamma   90.00
#
_symmetry.space_group_name_H-M   'P 1'
#
loop_
_entity.id
_entity.type
_entity.pdbx_description
1 polymer ?
#
loop_
_entity_poly.entity_id
_entity_poly.type
_entity_poly.pdbx_seq_one_letter_code
_entity_poly.pdbx_strand_id
1 'polypeptide(L)'
;MCQPVGALIIGAISGVISVLGYKYLTPFMQKHLRIHDTCGVHNLHGMPGVIAAFFGALMACLATEATYDYSLYEIFPARAPSSELKISEMRDNYGISTGYNRTAYQQAGYQLLALAVTLGISIVSGLITGLLLCTMMCGWVTEQQKFDDGVVWDLEEEFQHEFGKNRNDNNRPNDHIVMGNI
;
A
#
# COMPACT_ATOMS: atom_id res chain seq x y z
N MET A 1 -19.94 2.77 -2.62
CA MET A 1 -20.13 1.98 -1.38
C MET A 1 -19.33 2.60 -0.26
N CYS A 2 -19.93 2.73 0.94
CA CYS A 2 -19.50 3.58 2.05
C CYS A 2 -20.09 5.00 1.95
N GLN A 3 -20.82 5.41 3.00
CA GLN A 3 -21.29 6.80 3.13
C GLN A 3 -20.08 7.72 3.37
N PRO A 4 -20.17 9.03 3.03
CA PRO A 4 -19.02 9.94 3.14
C PRO A 4 -18.34 9.93 4.51
N VAL A 5 -19.11 9.85 5.59
CA VAL A 5 -18.60 9.77 6.96
C VAL A 5 -17.77 8.50 7.19
N GLY A 6 -18.21 7.35 6.68
CA GLY A 6 -17.46 6.11 6.80
C GLY A 6 -16.13 6.18 6.05
N ALA A 7 -16.07 6.86 4.90
CA ALA A 7 -14.83 7.03 4.14
C ALA A 7 -13.82 7.88 4.91
N LEU A 8 -14.29 8.96 5.56
CA LEU A 8 -13.46 9.79 6.43
C LEU A 8 -12.91 9.00 7.62
N ILE A 9 -13.75 8.18 8.26
CA ILE A 9 -13.33 7.34 9.40
C ILE A 9 -12.27 6.33 8.98
N ILE A 10 -12.47 5.61 7.89
CA ILE A 10 -11.51 4.61 7.40
C ILE A 10 -10.19 5.30 7.00
N GLY A 11 -10.25 6.45 6.33
CA GLY A 11 -9.08 7.25 5.99
C GLY A 11 -8.31 7.70 7.23
N ALA A 12 -9.00 8.21 8.26
CA ALA A 12 -8.38 8.62 9.52
C ALA A 12 -7.70 7.46 10.25
N ILE A 13 -8.37 6.30 10.35
CA ILE A 13 -7.82 5.09 10.97
C ILE A 13 -6.57 4.62 10.22
N SER A 14 -6.63 4.53 8.89
CA SER A 14 -5.50 4.15 8.05
C SER A 14 -4.32 5.13 8.19
N GLY A 15 -4.60 6.44 8.29
CA GLY A 15 -3.58 7.47 8.53
C GLY A 15 -2.89 7.30 9.87
N VAL A 16 -3.65 7.08 10.95
CA VAL A 16 -3.07 6.81 12.28
C VAL A 16 -2.21 5.56 12.27
N ILE A 17 -2.69 4.48 11.66
CA ILE A 17 -1.93 3.22 11.56
C ILE A 17 -0.65 3.42 10.74
N SER A 18 -0.71 4.19 9.65
CA SER A 18 0.47 4.52 8.85
C SER A 18 1.52 5.27 9.67
N VAL A 19 1.14 6.33 10.39
CA VAL A 19 2.06 7.11 11.24
C VAL A 19 2.67 6.26 12.36
N LEU A 20 1.86 5.43 13.01
CA LEU A 20 2.36 4.48 14.01
C LEU A 20 3.32 3.45 13.38
N GLY A 21 3.04 3.03 12.15
CA GLY A 21 3.91 2.18 11.36
C GLY A 21 5.29 2.81 11.14
N TYR A 22 5.33 4.05 10.67
CA TYR A 22 6.58 4.79 10.49
C TYR A 22 7.35 4.95 11.81
N LYS A 23 6.65 5.29 12.90
CA LYS A 23 7.30 5.57 14.18
C LYS A 23 7.80 4.32 14.90
N TYR A 24 7.07 3.20 14.82
CA TYR A 24 7.34 2.02 15.65
C TYR A 24 7.61 0.76 14.83
N LEU A 25 6.87 0.52 13.76
CA LEU A 25 6.99 -0.71 12.99
C LEU A 25 8.22 -0.71 12.08
N THR A 26 8.50 0.38 11.35
CA THR A 26 9.70 0.47 10.49
C THR A 26 10.99 0.24 11.29
N PRO A 27 11.22 0.92 12.44
CA PRO A 27 12.40 0.65 13.26
C PRO A 27 12.46 -0.78 13.77
N PHE A 28 11.31 -1.37 14.12
CA PHE A 28 11.23 -2.76 14.56
C PHE A 28 11.61 -3.74 13.43
N MET A 29 11.05 -3.57 12.23
CA MET A 29 11.34 -4.41 11.06
C MET A 29 12.82 -4.34 10.68
N GLN A 30 13.41 -3.14 10.68
CA GLN A 30 14.82 -2.95 10.38
C GLN A 30 15.73 -3.62 11.43
N LYS A 31 15.45 -3.40 12.72
CA LYS A 31 16.30 -3.92 13.81
C LYS A 31 16.17 -5.43 14.03
N HIS A 32 14.97 -5.98 13.94
CA HIS A 32 14.69 -7.35 14.35
C HIS A 32 14.43 -8.31 13.18
N LEU A 33 13.90 -7.83 12.05
CA LEU A 33 13.62 -8.66 10.88
C LEU A 33 14.65 -8.47 9.77
N ARG A 34 15.55 -7.48 9.90
CA ARG A 34 16.55 -7.09 8.88
C ARG A 34 15.89 -6.73 7.54
N ILE A 35 14.68 -6.17 7.60
CA ILE A 35 13.94 -5.68 6.44
C ILE A 35 14.14 -4.17 6.38
N HIS A 36 14.86 -3.70 5.37
CA HIS A 36 15.08 -2.27 5.13
C HIS A 36 14.02 -1.75 4.14
N ASP A 37 13.11 -0.93 4.64
CA ASP A 37 12.03 -0.30 3.87
C ASP A 37 12.29 1.21 3.79
N THR A 38 13.08 1.63 2.82
CA THR A 38 13.60 3.00 2.67
C THR A 38 12.50 4.06 2.71
N CYS A 39 11.38 3.84 2.01
CA CYS A 39 10.29 4.81 1.92
C CYS A 39 9.14 4.50 2.91
N GLY A 40 9.24 3.41 3.68
CA GLY A 40 8.15 2.93 4.52
C GLY A 40 6.93 2.50 3.70
N VAL A 41 7.11 1.90 2.52
CA VAL A 41 6.01 1.49 1.64
C VAL A 41 5.09 0.48 2.31
N HIS A 42 5.60 -0.30 3.27
CA HIS A 42 4.78 -1.18 4.10
C HIS A 42 3.74 -0.39 4.93
N ASN A 43 4.12 0.77 5.47
CA ASN A 43 3.24 1.59 6.31
C ASN A 43 2.25 2.42 5.51
N LEU A 44 2.63 2.86 4.31
CA LEU A 44 1.78 3.71 3.47
C LEU A 44 0.88 2.90 2.53
N HIS A 45 1.40 1.81 1.96
CA HIS A 45 0.67 1.01 0.97
C HIS A 45 0.23 -0.34 1.55
N GLY A 46 1.15 -1.08 2.16
CA GLY A 46 0.90 -2.44 2.65
C GLY A 46 -0.21 -2.52 3.68
N MET A 47 0.00 -1.97 4.88
CA MET A 47 -0.99 -2.03 5.96
C MET A 47 -2.31 -1.33 5.61
N PRO A 48 -2.34 -0.10 5.05
CA PRO A 48 -3.59 0.53 4.64
C PRO A 48 -4.33 -0.26 3.56
N GLY A 49 -3.61 -0.89 2.62
CA GLY A 49 -4.20 -1.75 1.60
C GLY A 49 -4.89 -2.99 2.19
N VAL A 50 -4.27 -3.65 3.17
CA VAL A 50 -4.87 -4.79 3.89
C VAL A 50 -6.13 -4.34 4.63
N ILE A 51 -6.08 -3.21 5.33
CA ILE A 51 -7.25 -2.64 6.02
C ILE A 51 -8.39 -2.37 5.03
N ALA A 52 -8.08 -1.73 3.89
CA ALA A 52 -9.05 -1.46 2.85
C ALA A 52 -9.69 -2.73 2.28
N ALA A 53 -8.92 -3.81 2.12
CA ALA A 53 -9.44 -5.10 1.65
C ALA A 53 -10.42 -5.73 2.66
N PHE A 54 -10.12 -5.68 3.97
CA PHE A 54 -11.05 -6.12 5.01
C PHE A 54 -12.33 -5.29 5.02
N PHE A 55 -12.23 -3.96 4.91
CA PHE A 55 -13.40 -3.10 4.76
C PHE A 55 -14.18 -3.41 3.48
N GLY A 56 -13.51 -3.69 2.37
CA GLY A 56 -14.16 -4.10 1.11
C GLY A 56 -14.97 -5.39 1.26
N ALA A 57 -14.42 -6.38 1.96
CA ALA A 57 -15.14 -7.62 2.28
C ALA A 57 -16.35 -7.37 3.20
N LEU A 58 -16.18 -6.53 4.23
CA LEU A 58 -17.27 -6.12 5.12
C LEU A 58 -18.39 -5.41 4.33
N MET A 59 -18.04 -4.45 3.48
CA MET A 59 -19.00 -3.74 2.65
C MET A 59 -19.71 -4.68 1.67
N ALA A 60 -19.00 -5.62 1.05
CA ALA A 60 -19.61 -6.64 0.19
C ALA A 60 -20.64 -7.51 0.93
N CYS A 61 -20.38 -7.82 2.21
CA CYS A 61 -21.30 -8.56 3.07
C CYS A 61 -22.55 -7.74 3.44
N LEU A 62 -22.38 -6.46 3.76
CA LEU A 62 -23.48 -5.57 4.17
C LEU A 62 -24.30 -5.03 3.00
N ALA A 63 -23.82 -5.14 1.76
CA ALA A 63 -24.49 -4.62 0.59
C ALA A 63 -25.81 -5.36 0.30
N THR A 64 -26.91 -4.64 0.27
CA THR A 64 -28.25 -5.14 -0.04
C THR A 64 -28.90 -4.34 -1.17
N GLU A 65 -29.83 -4.97 -1.89
CA GLU A 65 -30.68 -4.28 -2.89
C GLU A 65 -31.50 -3.17 -2.25
N ALA A 66 -31.90 -3.28 -0.98
CA ALA A 66 -32.60 -2.20 -0.28
C ALA A 66 -31.77 -0.92 -0.14
N THR A 67 -30.43 -1.02 -0.10
CA THR A 67 -29.54 0.13 0.07
C THR A 67 -28.98 0.65 -1.25
N TYR A 68 -28.76 -0.25 -2.22
CA TYR A 68 -28.07 0.05 -3.47
C TYR A 68 -28.93 -0.15 -4.72
N ASP A 69 -30.18 -0.60 -4.57
CA ASP A 69 -31.05 -0.97 -5.67
C ASP A 69 -30.32 -1.92 -6.66
N TYR A 70 -30.64 -1.84 -7.95
CA TYR A 70 -29.95 -2.59 -8.99
C TYR A 70 -28.50 -2.14 -9.25
N SER A 71 -28.08 -0.97 -8.75
CA SER A 71 -26.67 -0.55 -8.81
C SER A 71 -25.75 -1.49 -8.00
N LEU A 72 -26.32 -2.30 -7.10
CA LEU A 72 -25.61 -3.39 -6.43
C LEU A 72 -24.92 -4.32 -7.42
N TYR A 73 -25.58 -4.63 -8.54
CA TYR A 73 -25.10 -5.58 -9.54
C TYR A 73 -24.07 -4.96 -10.49
N GLU A 74 -24.01 -3.63 -10.59
CA GLU A 74 -22.87 -2.96 -11.24
C GLU A 74 -21.61 -3.08 -10.39
N ILE A 75 -21.75 -2.92 -9.07
CA ILE A 75 -20.63 -3.01 -8.12
C ILE A 75 -20.18 -4.47 -7.93
N PHE A 76 -21.14 -5.39 -7.86
CA PHE A 76 -20.89 -6.83 -7.71
C PHE A 76 -21.63 -7.65 -8.78
N PRO A 77 -21.15 -7.68 -10.03
CA PRO A 77 -21.82 -8.39 -11.14
C PRO A 77 -22.09 -9.87 -10.87
N ALA A 78 -21.19 -10.52 -10.14
CA ALA A 78 -21.37 -11.93 -9.76
C ALA A 78 -22.56 -12.19 -8.82
N ARG A 79 -23.10 -11.15 -8.16
CA ARG A 79 -24.30 -11.22 -7.32
C ARG A 79 -25.60 -11.07 -8.11
N ALA A 80 -25.54 -10.65 -9.39
CA ALA A 80 -26.75 -10.53 -10.21
C ALA A 80 -27.47 -11.89 -10.33
N PRO A 81 -28.82 -11.88 -10.36
CA PRO A 81 -29.58 -13.11 -10.45
C PRO A 81 -29.27 -13.85 -11.76
N SER A 82 -29.38 -15.17 -11.72
CA SER A 82 -29.23 -16.03 -12.91
C SER A 82 -30.56 -16.36 -13.59
N SER A 83 -31.69 -15.93 -13.00
CA SER A 83 -33.02 -16.16 -13.55
C SER A 83 -33.33 -15.15 -14.66
N GLU A 84 -33.58 -15.64 -15.89
CA GLU A 84 -33.90 -14.82 -17.06
C GLU A 84 -35.06 -13.85 -16.83
N LEU A 85 -36.06 -14.26 -16.04
CA LEU A 85 -37.27 -13.47 -15.82
C LEU A 85 -37.02 -12.22 -14.97
N LYS A 86 -36.09 -12.29 -14.02
CA LYS A 86 -35.64 -11.12 -13.23
C LYS A 86 -34.61 -10.29 -14.00
N ILE A 87 -33.79 -10.94 -14.83
CA ILE A 87 -32.75 -10.27 -15.59
C ILE A 87 -33.30 -9.50 -16.78
N SER A 88 -34.36 -9.95 -17.44
CA SER A 88 -34.92 -9.22 -18.60
C SER A 88 -35.32 -7.79 -18.25
N GLU A 89 -35.95 -7.60 -17.10
CA GLU A 89 -36.32 -6.27 -16.60
C GLU A 89 -35.09 -5.40 -16.32
N MET A 90 -34.06 -5.98 -15.68
CA MET A 90 -32.83 -5.26 -15.33
C MET A 90 -31.94 -4.96 -16.55
N ARG A 91 -31.91 -5.85 -17.53
CA ARG A 91 -31.09 -5.73 -18.75
C ARG A 91 -31.60 -4.61 -19.64
N ASP A 92 -32.91 -4.55 -19.86
CA ASP A 92 -33.51 -3.60 -20.79
C ASP A 92 -33.51 -2.16 -20.24
N ASN A 93 -33.58 -1.99 -18.92
CA ASN A 93 -33.64 -0.68 -18.27
C ASN A 93 -32.28 -0.20 -17.70
N TYR A 94 -31.40 -1.11 -17.30
CA TYR A 94 -30.16 -0.78 -16.56
C TYR A 94 -28.89 -1.40 -17.16
N GLY A 95 -28.98 -2.19 -18.24
CA GLY A 95 -27.81 -2.80 -18.90
C GLY A 95 -27.12 -3.89 -18.08
N ILE A 96 -27.78 -4.43 -17.06
CA ILE A 96 -27.20 -5.42 -16.14
C ILE A 96 -27.23 -6.81 -16.78
N SER A 97 -26.08 -7.48 -16.78
CA SER A 97 -25.91 -8.84 -17.31
C SER A 97 -26.20 -9.91 -16.26
N THR A 98 -26.45 -11.15 -16.72
CA THR A 98 -26.64 -12.31 -15.85
C THR A 98 -25.41 -12.55 -14.98
N GLY A 99 -25.64 -12.81 -13.69
CA GLY A 99 -24.59 -13.12 -12.73
C GLY A 99 -24.60 -14.57 -12.29
N TYR A 100 -23.80 -14.86 -11.26
CA TYR A 100 -23.71 -16.18 -10.64
C TYR A 100 -24.64 -16.35 -9.43
N ASN A 101 -25.55 -15.39 -9.19
CA ASN A 101 -26.45 -15.37 -8.05
C ASN A 101 -25.73 -15.55 -6.69
N ARG A 102 -24.53 -14.94 -6.57
CA ARG A 102 -23.73 -15.03 -5.34
C ARG A 102 -24.44 -14.36 -4.17
N THR A 103 -24.41 -15.01 -3.02
CA THR A 103 -24.85 -14.41 -1.76
C THR A 103 -23.86 -13.33 -1.31
N ALA A 104 -24.30 -12.45 -0.41
CA ALA A 104 -23.42 -11.43 0.18
C ALA A 104 -22.20 -12.04 0.90
N TYR A 105 -22.41 -13.15 1.61
CA TYR A 105 -21.34 -13.89 2.29
C TYR A 105 -20.34 -14.50 1.30
N GLN A 106 -20.83 -15.08 0.20
CA GLN A 106 -19.95 -15.59 -0.86
C GLN A 106 -19.12 -14.46 -1.46
N GLN A 107 -19.74 -13.32 -1.80
CA GLN A 107 -19.04 -12.19 -2.36
C GLN A 107 -17.97 -11.64 -1.39
N ALA A 108 -18.28 -11.53 -0.09
CA ALA A 108 -17.31 -11.16 0.93
C ALA A 108 -16.15 -12.16 1.02
N GLY A 109 -16.44 -13.46 0.97
CA GLY A 109 -15.43 -14.52 0.93
C GLY A 109 -14.50 -14.39 -0.28
N TYR A 110 -15.03 -14.06 -1.47
CA TYR A 110 -14.21 -13.80 -2.65
C TYR A 110 -13.31 -12.57 -2.50
N GLN A 111 -13.74 -11.52 -1.78
CA GLN A 111 -12.87 -10.36 -1.51
C GLN A 111 -11.69 -10.73 -0.60
N LEU A 112 -11.94 -11.54 0.44
CA LEU A 112 -10.88 -12.04 1.31
C LEU A 112 -9.95 -13.02 0.59
N LEU A 113 -10.51 -13.86 -0.29
CA LEU A 113 -9.72 -14.74 -1.15
C LEU A 113 -8.83 -13.93 -2.10
N ALA A 114 -9.35 -12.86 -2.70
CA ALA A 114 -8.58 -11.96 -3.54
C ALA A 114 -7.41 -11.34 -2.76
N LEU A 115 -7.64 -10.86 -1.53
CA LEU A 115 -6.57 -10.39 -0.64
C LEU A 115 -5.49 -11.45 -0.41
N ALA A 116 -5.89 -12.69 -0.07
CA ALA A 116 -4.95 -13.78 0.17
C ALA A 116 -4.13 -14.12 -1.08
N VAL A 117 -4.77 -14.16 -2.25
CA VAL A 117 -4.11 -14.38 -3.54
C VAL A 117 -3.15 -13.24 -3.87
N THR A 118 -3.55 -11.98 -3.69
CA THR A 118 -2.68 -10.81 -3.90
C THR A 118 -1.45 -10.84 -3.00
N LEU A 119 -1.62 -11.16 -1.70
CA LEU A 119 -0.50 -11.32 -0.78
C LEU A 119 0.43 -12.47 -1.23
N GLY A 120 -0.15 -13.62 -1.58
CA GLY A 120 0.62 -14.76 -2.09
C GLY A 120 1.43 -14.43 -3.34
N ILE A 121 0.80 -13.80 -4.33
CA ILE A 121 1.47 -13.40 -5.58
C ILE A 121 2.58 -12.38 -5.26
N SER A 122 2.29 -11.33 -4.51
CA SER A 122 3.26 -10.26 -4.23
C SER A 122 4.50 -10.74 -3.47
N ILE A 123 4.32 -11.64 -2.48
CA ILE A 123 5.43 -12.23 -1.72
C ILE A 123 6.26 -13.14 -2.63
N VAL A 124 5.61 -14.05 -3.36
CA VAL A 124 6.32 -15.01 -4.22
C VAL A 124 7.06 -14.29 -5.34
N SER A 125 6.39 -13.38 -6.06
CA SER A 125 7.03 -12.62 -7.13
C SER A 125 8.14 -11.72 -6.61
N GLY A 126 7.92 -11.05 -5.47
CA GLY A 126 8.93 -10.20 -4.84
C GLY A 126 10.19 -10.96 -4.43
N LEU A 127 10.04 -12.17 -3.88
CA LEU A 127 11.17 -13.05 -3.55
C LEU A 127 11.92 -13.52 -4.81
N ILE A 128 11.19 -13.94 -5.86
CA ILE A 128 11.80 -14.33 -7.14
C ILE A 128 12.59 -13.15 -7.72
N THR A 129 11.98 -11.97 -7.80
CA THR A 129 12.65 -10.75 -8.29
C THR A 129 13.86 -10.42 -7.43
N GLY A 130 13.75 -10.46 -6.11
CA GLY A 130 14.88 -10.22 -5.20
C GLY A 130 16.03 -11.19 -5.42
N LEU A 131 15.74 -12.49 -5.59
CA LEU A 131 16.76 -13.51 -5.88
C LEU A 131 17.45 -13.27 -7.24
N LEU A 132 16.69 -12.86 -8.26
CA LEU A 132 17.26 -12.50 -9.57
C LEU A 132 18.14 -11.26 -9.49
N LEU A 133 17.74 -10.23 -8.73
CA LEU A 133 18.53 -9.02 -8.50
C LEU A 133 19.82 -9.31 -7.71
N CYS A 134 19.83 -10.35 -6.88
CA CYS A 134 21.03 -10.84 -6.20
C CYS A 134 22.02 -11.59 -7.11
N THR A 135 21.68 -11.86 -8.38
CA THR A 135 22.60 -12.52 -9.33
C THR A 135 23.55 -11.51 -9.99
N MET A 136 24.71 -11.99 -10.44
CA MET A 136 25.81 -11.19 -11.00
C MET A 136 25.48 -10.35 -12.25
N MET A 137 24.26 -10.41 -12.78
CA MET A 137 23.83 -9.61 -13.93
C MET A 137 23.42 -8.18 -13.55
N CYS A 138 23.05 -7.93 -12.29
CA CYS A 138 22.83 -6.60 -11.74
C CYS A 138 24.01 -6.24 -10.84
N GLY A 139 24.70 -5.14 -11.11
CA GLY A 139 25.80 -4.66 -10.26
C GLY A 139 25.37 -4.49 -8.80
N TRP A 140 26.33 -4.54 -7.88
CA TRP A 140 26.08 -4.34 -6.45
C TRP A 140 26.44 -2.93 -6.02
N VAL A 141 25.59 -2.33 -5.17
CA VAL A 141 25.85 -1.05 -4.50
C VAL A 141 26.32 -1.35 -3.08
N THR A 142 27.48 -0.82 -2.71
CA THR A 142 28.01 -1.02 -1.35
C THR A 142 27.17 -0.26 -0.33
N GLU A 143 27.22 -0.66 0.95
CA GLU A 143 26.53 0.08 2.03
C GLU A 143 26.92 1.57 2.06
N GLN A 144 28.18 1.89 1.76
CA GLN A 144 28.69 3.27 1.72
C GLN A 144 28.18 4.06 0.52
N GLN A 145 27.81 3.37 -0.56
CA GLN A 145 27.31 3.96 -1.80
C GLN A 145 25.78 4.13 -1.80
N LYS A 146 25.07 3.58 -0.80
CA LYS A 146 23.62 3.74 -0.71
C LYS A 146 23.27 5.21 -0.48
N PHE A 147 22.29 5.68 -1.24
CA PHE A 147 21.79 7.07 -1.17
C PHE A 147 22.84 8.14 -1.53
N ASP A 148 23.91 7.75 -2.22
CA ASP A 148 24.93 8.66 -2.75
C ASP A 148 24.76 8.81 -4.27
N ASP A 149 24.27 9.97 -4.69
CA ASP A 149 24.06 10.28 -6.11
C ASP A 149 25.37 10.33 -6.89
N GLY A 150 26.51 10.63 -6.25
CA GLY A 150 27.83 10.70 -6.88
C GLY A 150 28.36 9.36 -7.40
N VAL A 151 27.73 8.25 -7.02
CA VAL A 151 28.05 6.91 -7.53
C VAL A 151 27.55 6.72 -8.96
N VAL A 152 26.48 7.42 -9.34
CA VAL A 152 25.80 7.27 -10.64
C VAL A 152 25.92 8.52 -11.49
N TRP A 153 25.94 9.69 -10.87
CA TRP A 153 25.93 10.99 -11.52
C TRP A 153 27.23 11.72 -11.30
N ASP A 154 27.72 12.41 -12.34
CA ASP A 154 28.74 13.43 -12.17
C ASP A 154 28.09 14.64 -11.49
N LEU A 155 28.50 14.90 -10.25
CA LEU A 155 28.03 16.04 -9.47
C LEU A 155 28.81 17.29 -9.87
N GLU A 156 28.15 18.45 -9.84
CA GLU A 156 28.85 19.73 -9.93
C GLU A 156 29.87 19.81 -8.80
N GLU A 157 31.07 20.33 -9.08
CA GLU A 157 32.06 20.59 -8.03
C GLU A 157 31.38 21.46 -6.96
N GLU A 158 31.30 20.94 -5.73
CA GLU A 158 30.78 21.72 -4.60
C GLU A 158 31.61 23.00 -4.51
N PHE A 159 31.03 24.14 -4.93
CA PHE A 159 31.54 25.43 -4.53
C PHE A 159 31.42 25.46 -3.01
N GLN A 160 32.53 25.17 -2.32
CA GLN A 160 32.70 25.51 -0.93
C GLN A 160 32.56 27.03 -0.82
N HIS A 161 31.33 27.49 -0.69
CA HIS A 161 31.07 28.83 -0.22
C HIS A 161 31.65 28.84 1.19
N GLU A 162 32.86 29.42 1.35
CA GLU A 162 33.50 29.69 2.63
C GLU A 162 32.54 30.54 3.48
N PHE A 163 31.54 29.91 4.10
CA PHE A 163 30.80 30.51 5.19
C PHE A 163 31.70 30.50 6.41
N GLY A 164 32.59 31.50 6.45
CA GLY A 164 33.15 32.02 7.68
C GLY A 164 34.55 31.52 8.05
N LYS A 165 35.57 31.80 7.24
CA LYS A 165 36.97 31.74 7.70
C LYS A 165 37.40 32.92 8.58
N ASN A 166 36.47 33.67 9.18
CA ASN A 166 36.79 34.80 10.07
C ASN A 166 35.73 35.06 11.15
N ARG A 167 35.33 34.03 11.90
CA ARG A 167 34.74 34.22 13.23
C ARG A 167 35.40 33.30 14.24
N ASN A 168 36.28 33.89 15.06
CA ASN A 168 36.68 33.33 16.35
C ASN A 168 35.44 33.27 17.24
N ASP A 169 34.63 32.21 17.14
CA ASP A 169 33.72 31.83 18.21
C ASP A 169 34.23 30.56 18.85
N ASN A 170 34.88 30.76 20.00
CA ASN A 170 35.22 29.69 20.91
C ASN A 170 33.94 28.98 21.36
N ASN A 171 33.97 27.65 21.26
CA ASN A 171 33.17 26.71 22.02
C ASN A 171 31.70 26.52 21.58
N ARG A 172 31.49 25.68 20.56
CA ARG A 172 30.37 24.73 20.48
C ARG A 172 30.81 23.56 19.59
N PRO A 173 30.82 22.31 20.09
CA PRO A 173 31.10 21.17 19.22
C PRO A 173 29.96 21.06 18.21
N ASN A 174 30.34 20.85 16.94
CA ASN A 174 29.42 20.51 15.86
C ASN A 174 28.68 19.23 16.28
N ASP A 175 27.42 19.38 16.68
CA ASP A 175 26.48 18.27 16.68
C ASP A 175 26.23 17.91 15.22
N HIS A 176 27.16 17.12 14.65
CA HIS A 176 26.81 16.19 13.59
C HIS A 176 25.56 15.47 14.09
N ILE A 177 24.44 15.68 13.41
CA ILE A 177 23.29 14.81 13.57
C ILE A 177 23.81 13.43 13.19
N VAL A 178 24.13 12.64 14.21
CA VAL A 178 24.39 11.21 14.07
C VAL A 178 23.09 10.66 13.54
N MET A 179 23.00 10.53 12.22
CA MET A 179 22.07 9.60 11.59
C MET A 179 22.46 8.24 12.16
N GLY A 180 21.79 7.87 13.25
CA GLY A 180 22.04 6.63 13.96
C GLY A 180 22.02 5.52 12.93
N ASN A 181 23.09 4.71 12.93
CA ASN A 181 23.36 3.61 12.00
C ASN A 181 22.08 3.10 11.34
N ILE A 182 21.85 3.62 10.13
CA ILE A 182 20.83 3.16 9.19
C ILE A 182 21.23 1.76 8.74
#